data_AF-A0A920KBQ0-F1
#
_entry.id   AF-A0A920KBQ0-F1
#
_cell.length_a   1.000
_cell.length_b   1.000
_cell.length_c   1.000
_cell.angle_alpha   90.00
_cell.angle_beta   90.00
_cell.angle_gamma   90.00
#
_symmetry.space_group_name_H-M   'P 1'
#
loop_
_entity.id
_entity.type
_entity.pdbx_description
1 polymer ?
#
loop_
_entity_poly.entity_id
_entity_poly.type
_entity_poly.pdbx_seq_one_letter_code
_entity_poly.pdbx_strand_id
1 'polypeptide(L)' 'MPVDPGNLILLASFKGTPVVGIPGCARSPKLNGFDWVLWRLMAGLEVKGEDIMNMGEVAY' A
#
# COMPACT_ATOMS: atom_id res chain seq x y z
N MET A 1 7.17 5.12 1.78
CA MET A 1 7.41 3.89 2.57
C MET A 1 8.69 3.27 2.02
N PRO A 2 9.52 2.58 2.83
CA PRO A 2 10.71 1.91 2.31
C PRO A 2 10.37 0.99 1.14
N VAL A 3 11.11 1.13 0.03
CA VAL A 3 10.86 0.41 -1.24
C VAL A 3 12.04 -0.48 -1.66
N ASP A 4 13.11 -0.55 -0.87
CA ASP A 4 14.30 -1.39 -1.12
C ASP A 4 14.64 -2.22 0.15
N PRO A 5 14.73 -3.57 0.09
CA PRO A 5 14.61 -4.45 -1.09
C PRO A 5 13.15 -4.63 -1.58
N GLY A 6 12.18 -3.92 -0.99
CA GLY A 6 10.79 -3.89 -1.42
C GLY A 6 9.79 -4.02 -0.28
N ASN A 7 8.64 -3.36 -0.39
CA ASN A 7 7.48 -3.60 0.47
C ASN A 7 6.69 -4.86 0.05
N LEU A 8 7.04 -5.47 -1.09
CA LEU A 8 6.42 -6.67 -1.68
C LEU A 8 4.89 -6.57 -1.86
N ILE A 9 4.34 -5.35 -1.88
CA ILE A 9 2.94 -5.10 -2.19
C ILE A 9 2.78 -5.11 -3.71
N LEU A 10 1.81 -5.89 -4.18
CA LEU A 10 1.40 -5.91 -5.58
C LEU A 10 0.06 -5.19 -5.71
N LEU A 11 -0.02 -4.24 -6.64
CA LEU A 11 -1.25 -3.56 -7.01
C LEU A 11 -1.64 -3.92 -8.43
N ALA A 12 -2.91 -4.29 -8.60
CA ALA A 12 -3.49 -4.56 -9.89
C ALA A 12 -4.96 -4.12 -9.92
N SER A 13 -5.53 -4.08 -11.13
CA SER A 13 -6.97 -3.93 -11.33
C SER A 13 -7.46 -5.11 -12.13
N PHE A 14 -8.56 -5.71 -11.69
CA PHE A 14 -9.25 -6.76 -12.42
C PHE A 14 -10.71 -6.36 -12.60
N LYS A 15 -11.09 -6.08 -13.86
CA LYS A 15 -12.46 -5.62 -14.22
C LYS A 15 -12.92 -4.38 -13.44
N GLY A 16 -12.01 -3.46 -13.14
CA GLY A 16 -12.29 -2.26 -12.35
C GLY A 16 -12.25 -2.48 -10.84
N THR A 17 -12.09 -3.72 -10.37
CA THR A 17 -11.90 -4.03 -8.95
C THR A 17 -10.42 -3.97 -8.59
N PRO A 18 -10.02 -3.18 -7.58
CA PRO A 18 -8.65 -3.19 -7.07
C PRO A 18 -8.29 -4.57 -6.51
N VAL A 19 -7.13 -5.08 -6.90
CA VAL A 19 -6.55 -6.33 -6.39
C VAL A 19 -5.23 -5.99 -5.70
N VAL A 20 -5.07 -6.45 -4.46
CA VAL A 20 -3.87 -6.21 -3.65
C VAL A 20 -3.25 -7.53 -3.24
N GLY A 21 -2.03 -7.79 -3.71
CA GLY A 21 -1.17 -8.83 -3.17
C GLY A 21 -0.40 -8.28 -1.98
N ILE A 22 -0.48 -8.96 -0.83
CA ILE A 22 0.15 -8.51 0.42
C ILE A 22 1.28 -9.45 0.85
N PRO A 23 2.37 -8.92 1.44
CA PRO A 23 3.39 -9.76 2.06
C PRO A 23 2.83 -10.48 3.30
N GLY A 24 3.49 -11.57 3.71
CA GLY A 24 3.09 -12.32 4.90
C GLY A 24 3.07 -11.48 6.19
N CYS A 25 3.88 -10.42 6.29
CA CYS A 25 3.91 -9.53 7.45
C CYS A 25 2.61 -8.72 7.64
N ALA A 26 1.81 -8.53 6.58
CA ALA A 26 0.52 -7.84 6.66
C ALA A 26 -0.55 -8.62 7.46
N ARG A 27 -0.29 -9.88 7.83
CA ARG A 27 -1.15 -10.65 8.73
C ARG A 27 -1.04 -10.22 10.19
N SER A 28 -0.01 -9.45 10.54
CA SER A 28 0.17 -8.90 11.88
C SER A 28 -0.91 -7.86 12.19
N PRO A 29 -1.42 -7.77 13.43
CA PRO A 29 -2.34 -6.70 13.83
C PRO A 29 -1.63 -5.34 13.99
N LYS A 30 -0.30 -5.29 13.87
CA LYS A 30 0.45 -4.02 13.91
C LYS A 30 0.24 -3.25 12.62
N LEU A 31 0.06 -1.93 12.78
CA LEU A 31 0.04 -0.99 11.68
C LEU A 31 1.30 -1.18 10.82
N ASN A 32 1.08 -1.32 9.52
CA ASN A 32 2.07 -1.55 8.49
C ASN A 32 1.76 -0.66 7.27
N GLY A 33 2.72 -0.54 6.35
CA GLY A 33 2.53 0.33 5.19
C GLY A 33 1.46 -0.15 4.20
N PHE A 34 1.03 -1.42 4.25
CA PHE A 34 -0.12 -1.89 3.48
C PHE A 34 -1.43 -1.28 3.99
N ASP A 35 -1.57 -0.99 5.30
CA ASP A 35 -2.80 -0.40 5.84
C ASP A 35 -3.09 0.97 5.20
N TRP A 36 -2.06 1.77 4.95
CA TRP A 36 -2.20 3.06 4.27
C TRP A 36 -2.66 2.92 2.82
N VAL A 37 -2.18 1.89 2.12
CA VAL A 37 -2.63 1.54 0.77
C VAL A 37 -4.10 1.10 0.81
N LEU A 38 -4.46 0.24 1.76
CA LEU A 38 -5.83 -0.23 1.94
C LEU A 38 -6.80 0.92 2.21
N TRP A 39 -6.44 1.86 3.09
CA TRP A 39 -7.26 3.04 3.39
C TRP A 39 -7.54 3.90 2.16
N ARG A 40 -6.53 4.16 1.32
CA ARG A 40 -6.72 4.89 0.06
C ARG A 40 -7.69 4.16 -0.88
N LEU A 41 -7.49 2.86 -1.06
CA LEU A 41 -8.36 2.06 -1.93
C LEU A 41 -9.81 2.05 -1.44
N MET A 42 -10.02 1.92 -0.12
CA MET A 42 -11.35 2.01 0.48
C MET A 42 -11.98 3.40 0.35
N ALA A 43 -11.16 4.45 0.33
CA ALA A 43 -11.59 5.82 0.06
C ALA A 43 -11.83 6.10 -1.45
N GLY A 44 -11.66 5.11 -2.33
CA GLY A 44 -11.79 5.28 -3.78
C GLY A 44 -10.67 6.12 -4.39
N LEU A 45 -9.55 6.29 -3.68
CA LEU A 45 -8.40 7.05 -4.15
C LEU A 45 -7.46 6.12 -4.93
N GLU A 46 -7.05 6.57 -6.11
CA GLU A 46 -6.00 5.92 -6.88
C GLU A 46 -4.69 5.89 -6.06
N VAL A 47 -3.97 4.77 -6.14
CA VAL A 47 -2.66 4.59 -5.49
C VAL A 47 -1.60 4.63 -6.58
N LYS A 48 -0.83 5.72 -6.61
CA LYS A 48 0.31 5.89 -7.52
C LYS A 48 1.61 5.52 -6.83
N GLY A 49 2.66 5.27 -7.62
CA GLY A 49 3.99 5.02 -7.07
C GLY A 49 4.48 6.14 -6.15
N GLU A 50 4.15 7.39 -6.49
CA GLU A 50 4.47 8.58 -5.68
C GLU A 50 3.78 8.56 -4.30
N ASP A 51 2.51 8.15 -4.24
CA ASP A 51 1.82 7.99 -2.96
C ASP A 51 2.55 6.99 -2.06
N ILE A 52 3.01 5.87 -2.64
CA ILE A 52 3.75 4.82 -1.92
C ILE A 52 5.09 5.35 -1.43
N MET A 53 5.80 6.16 -2.23
CA MET A 53 7.07 6.77 -1.84
C MET A 53 6.86 7.73 -0.66
N ASN A 54 5.85 8.60 -0.74
CA ASN A 54 5.56 9.64 0.25
C ASN A 54 5.03 9.08 1.57
N MET A 55 4.42 7.88 1.60
CA MET A 55 3.95 7.23 2.84
C MET A 55 5.05 6.98 3.90
N GLY A 56 6.33 7.11 3.54
CA GLY A 56 7.46 6.89 4.45
C GLY A 56 8.08 8.18 4.94
N GLU A 57 7.60 9.31 4.43
CA GLU A 57 7.99 10.62 4.90
C GLU A 57 7.39 10.86 6.28
N VAL A 58 8.20 11.38 7.19
CA VAL A 58 7.69 11.92 8.44
C VAL A 58 7.11 13.30 8.10
N ALA A 59 5.79 13.43 8.15
CA ALA A 59 5.16 14.74 8.11
C ALA A 59 5.61 15.52 9.35
N TYR A 60 6.32 16.64 9.15
CA TYR A 60 6.58 17.65 10.18
C TYR A 60 5.39 18.60 10.30
#